data_AF-A0A6P7FD72-F1
#
_entry.id   AF-A0A6P7FD72-F1
#
_cell.length_a   1.000
_cell.length_b   1.000
_cell.length_c   1.000
_cell.angle_alpha   90.00
_cell.angle_beta   90.00
_cell.angle_gamma   90.00
#
_symmetry.space_group_name_H-M   'P 1'
#
loop_
_entity.id
_entity.type
_entity.pdbx_description
1 polymer ?
#
loop_
_entity_poly.entity_id
_entity_poly.type
_entity_poly.pdbx_seq_one_letter_code
_entity_poly.pdbx_strand_id
1 'polypeptide(L)'
;MFRRNTDTTPQKRPFSLKTSQIKEDIEAACICEDQRNMLFYALDEKPPQENKLAKMEEFLTGTNNLETVYETLRLLIKDVEKVSKEVSDSVEEIKSKTEVIKNI
;
A
#
# COMPACT_ATOMS: atom_id res chain seq x y z
N MET A 1 21.77 -30.68 -65.07
CA MET A 1 20.48 -29.97 -64.95
C MET A 1 19.97 -30.13 -63.53
N PHE A 2 20.08 -29.10 -62.70
CA PHE A 2 19.55 -29.12 -61.34
C PHE A 2 18.05 -28.81 -61.38
N ARG A 3 17.21 -29.76 -60.95
CA ARG A 3 15.77 -29.52 -60.79
C ARG A 3 15.58 -28.54 -59.63
N ARG A 4 15.08 -27.34 -59.93
CA ARG A 4 14.66 -26.38 -58.91
C ARG A 4 13.43 -26.96 -58.23
N ASN A 5 13.57 -27.48 -57.02
CA ASN A 5 12.42 -27.73 -56.15
C ASN A 5 11.83 -26.37 -55.77
N THR A 6 10.79 -25.97 -56.49
CA THR A 6 10.03 -24.73 -56.29
C THR A 6 9.04 -24.90 -55.15
N ASP A 7 9.50 -25.20 -53.93
CA ASP A 7 8.67 -25.11 -52.71
C ASP A 7 9.50 -25.32 -51.44
N THR A 8 10.41 -24.39 -51.16
CA THR A 8 11.09 -24.31 -49.84
C THR A 8 10.71 -23.04 -49.11
N THR A 9 9.45 -22.60 -49.25
CA THR A 9 8.91 -21.54 -48.41
C THR A 9 8.59 -22.19 -47.05
N PRO A 10 9.22 -21.76 -45.93
CA PRO A 10 8.89 -22.30 -44.62
C PRO A 10 7.41 -22.07 -44.33
N GLN A 11 6.60 -23.13 -44.34
CA GLN A 11 5.21 -23.03 -43.95
C GLN A 11 5.14 -22.85 -42.44
N LYS A 12 4.58 -21.73 -41.97
CA LYS A 12 4.27 -21.54 -40.56
C LYS A 12 3.26 -22.62 -40.16
N ARG A 13 3.58 -23.41 -39.14
CA ARG A 13 2.60 -24.31 -38.53
C ARG A 13 1.41 -23.47 -38.08
N PRO A 14 0.16 -23.95 -38.30
CA PRO A 14 -1.01 -23.24 -37.80
C PRO A 14 -0.90 -23.12 -36.28
N PHE A 15 -1.30 -21.96 -35.77
CA PHE A 15 -1.38 -21.71 -34.33
C PHE A 15 -2.34 -22.73 -33.70
N SER A 16 -1.85 -23.52 -32.74
CA SER A 16 -2.54 -24.71 -32.23
C SER A 16 -2.86 -24.66 -30.73
N LEU A 17 -2.88 -23.47 -30.13
CA LEU A 17 -3.22 -23.32 -28.70
C LEU A 17 -4.74 -23.29 -28.50
N LYS A 18 -5.20 -24.02 -27.50
CA LYS A 18 -6.61 -23.97 -27.05
C LYS A 18 -6.84 -22.72 -26.22
N THR A 19 -8.07 -22.21 -26.22
CA THR A 19 -8.48 -21.05 -25.41
C THR A 19 -8.17 -21.21 -23.92
N SER A 20 -8.26 -22.43 -23.36
CA SER A 20 -7.91 -22.69 -21.96
C SER A 20 -6.42 -22.46 -21.68
N GLN A 21 -5.55 -22.90 -22.58
CA GLN A 21 -4.10 -22.73 -22.46
C GLN A 21 -3.72 -21.25 -22.55
N ILE A 22 -4.38 -20.50 -23.45
CA ILE A 22 -4.19 -19.05 -23.57
C ILE A 22 -4.56 -18.35 -22.26
N LYS A 23 -5.65 -18.77 -21.58
CA LYS A 23 -6.04 -18.21 -20.29
C LYS A 23 -5.02 -18.52 -19.19
N GLU A 24 -4.56 -19.76 -19.12
CA GLU A 24 -3.53 -20.19 -18.16
C GLU A 24 -2.22 -19.38 -18.37
N ASP A 25 -1.81 -19.17 -19.61
CA ASP A 25 -0.61 -18.38 -19.95
C ASP A 25 -0.77 -16.91 -19.54
N ILE A 26 -1.96 -16.32 -19.75
CA ILE A 26 -2.27 -14.95 -19.31
C ILE A 26 -2.23 -14.85 -17.77
N GLU A 27 -2.83 -15.81 -17.08
CA GLU A 27 -2.83 -15.84 -15.61
C GLU A 27 -1.42 -16.00 -15.04
N ALA A 28 -0.60 -16.86 -15.64
CA ALA A 28 0.80 -17.04 -15.25
C ALA A 28 1.62 -15.75 -15.44
N ALA A 29 1.45 -15.07 -16.57
CA ALA A 29 2.12 -13.81 -16.86
C ALA A 29 1.72 -12.67 -15.91
N CYS A 30 0.51 -12.69 -15.36
CA CYS A 30 0.08 -11.71 -14.36
C CYS A 30 0.80 -11.85 -13.01
N ILE A 31 1.21 -13.08 -12.65
CA ILE A 31 1.77 -13.41 -11.33
C ILE A 31 3.30 -13.41 -11.36
N CYS A 32 3.91 -13.84 -12.48
CA CYS A 32 5.35 -13.93 -12.62
C CYS A 32 5.94 -12.68 -13.28
N GLU A 33 6.75 -11.92 -12.52
CA GLU A 33 7.40 -10.69 -13.00
C GLU A 33 8.28 -10.92 -14.25
N ASP A 34 9.04 -12.01 -14.30
CA ASP A 34 9.91 -12.30 -15.45
C ASP A 34 9.11 -12.58 -16.72
N GLN A 35 8.01 -13.34 -16.62
CA GLN A 35 7.12 -13.62 -17.74
C GLN A 35 6.41 -12.35 -18.23
N ARG A 36 5.95 -11.51 -17.29
CA ARG A 36 5.41 -10.19 -17.60
C ARG A 36 6.42 -9.31 -18.32
N ASN A 37 7.66 -9.28 -17.84
CA ASN A 37 8.72 -8.44 -18.41
C ASN A 37 9.11 -8.90 -19.82
N MET A 38 9.12 -10.21 -20.08
CA MET A 38 9.32 -10.75 -21.43
C MET A 38 8.26 -10.26 -22.43
N LEU A 39 7.00 -10.09 -22.00
CA LEU A 39 5.94 -9.56 -22.87
C LEU A 39 6.22 -8.10 -23.26
N PHE A 40 6.71 -7.27 -22.33
CA PHE A 40 7.09 -5.88 -22.65
C PHE A 40 8.22 -5.84 -23.68
N TYR A 41 9.27 -6.66 -23.50
CA TYR A 41 10.36 -6.72 -24.48
C TYR A 41 9.91 -7.23 -25.85
N ALA A 42 8.94 -8.14 -25.90
CA ALA A 42 8.36 -8.63 -27.16
C ALA A 42 7.54 -7.56 -27.90
N LEU A 43 7.10 -6.51 -27.21
CA LEU A 43 6.40 -5.35 -27.75
C LEU A 43 7.34 -4.15 -28.01
N ASP A 44 8.66 -4.34 -27.90
CA ASP A 44 9.67 -3.27 -27.92
C ASP A 44 9.42 -2.17 -26.85
N GLU A 45 8.70 -2.51 -25.77
CA GLU A 45 8.44 -1.64 -24.63
C GLU A 45 9.39 -1.95 -23.47
N LYS A 46 9.66 -0.94 -22.63
CA LYS A 46 10.44 -1.14 -21.40
C LYS A 46 9.50 -1.67 -20.29
N PRO A 47 9.85 -2.76 -19.58
CA PRO A 47 9.03 -3.24 -18.49
C PRO A 47 8.89 -2.18 -17.38
N PRO A 48 7.73 -2.13 -16.69
CA PRO A 48 7.50 -1.23 -15.59
C PRO A 48 8.53 -1.52 -14.49
N GLN A 49 9.32 -0.51 -14.15
CA GLN A 49 10.33 -0.66 -13.11
C GLN A 49 9.69 -0.35 -11.77
N GLU A 50 9.38 -1.37 -10.98
CA GLU A 50 9.02 -1.16 -9.58
C GLU A 50 10.23 -0.59 -8.83
N ASN A 51 10.15 0.68 -8.46
CA ASN A 51 11.17 1.33 -7.66
C ASN A 51 10.98 0.90 -6.20
N LYS A 52 11.53 -0.28 -5.84
CA LYS A 52 11.45 -0.84 -4.47
C LYS A 52 11.90 0.16 -3.40
N LEU A 53 12.87 1.02 -3.75
CA LEU A 53 13.35 2.11 -2.89
C LEU A 53 12.28 3.16 -2.60
N ALA A 54 11.45 3.53 -3.59
CA ALA A 54 10.38 4.50 -3.40
C ALA A 54 9.29 3.97 -2.44
N LYS A 55 8.94 2.67 -2.56
CA LYS A 55 8.02 2.02 -1.61
C LYS A 55 8.58 1.99 -0.18
N MET A 56 9.90 1.78 -0.04
CA MET A 56 10.56 1.83 1.28
C MET A 56 10.60 3.25 1.85
N GLU A 57 10.87 4.26 1.02
CA GLU A 57 10.88 5.67 1.44
C GLU A 57 9.49 6.16 1.86
N GLU A 58 8.45 5.76 1.15
CA GLU A 58 7.05 6.02 1.52
C GLU A 58 6.69 5.36 2.84
N PHE A 59 7.11 4.11 3.06
CA PHE A 59 6.91 3.41 4.33
C PHE A 59 7.62 4.09 5.51
N LEU A 60 8.87 4.52 5.32
CA LEU A 60 9.65 5.27 6.33
C LEU A 60 9.01 6.63 6.65
N THR A 61 8.50 7.32 5.63
CA THR A 61 7.77 8.59 5.80
C THR A 61 6.47 8.36 6.60
N GLY A 62 5.73 7.30 6.27
CA GLY A 62 4.52 6.92 6.99
C GLY A 62 4.77 6.59 8.47
N THR A 63 5.89 5.95 8.79
CA THR A 63 6.27 5.61 10.17
C THR A 63 6.68 6.83 10.98
N ASN A 64 7.43 7.78 10.41
CA ASN A 64 7.73 9.06 11.08
C ASN A 64 6.46 9.88 11.38
N ASN A 65 5.49 9.88 10.47
CA ASN A 65 4.21 10.54 10.70
C ASN A 65 3.43 9.88 11.84
N LEU A 66 3.47 8.54 11.95
CA LEU A 66 2.81 7.81 13.02
C LEU A 66 3.41 8.13 14.40
N GLU A 67 4.73 8.25 14.49
CA GLU A 67 5.42 8.64 15.73
C GLU A 67 5.00 10.06 16.18
N THR A 68 4.90 10.99 15.23
CA THR A 68 4.44 12.36 15.51
C THR A 68 2.99 12.39 16.04
N VAL A 69 2.11 11.60 15.42
CA VAL A 69 0.71 11.47 15.86
C VAL A 69 0.63 10.84 17.25
N TYR A 70 1.45 9.82 17.52
CA TYR A 70 1.52 9.18 18.82
C TYR A 70 1.92 10.16 19.94
N GLU A 71 2.98 10.94 19.74
CA GLU A 71 3.41 11.92 20.74
C GLU A 71 2.36 13.03 20.94
N THR A 72 1.69 13.46 19.87
CA THR A 72 0.59 14.43 19.96
C THR A 72 -0.57 13.88 20.80
N LEU A 73 -0.98 12.62 20.57
CA LEU A 73 -2.04 11.97 21.35
C LEU A 73 -1.63 11.81 22.81
N ARG A 74 -0.37 11.47 23.08
CA ARG A 74 0.15 11.33 24.44
C ARG A 74 0.09 12.65 25.22
N LEU A 75 0.43 13.77 24.57
CA LEU A 75 0.32 15.11 25.18
C LEU A 75 -1.15 15.48 25.44
N LEU A 76 -2.04 15.24 24.48
CA LEU A 76 -3.47 15.49 24.64
C LEU A 76 -4.07 14.70 25.81
N ILE A 77 -3.68 13.44 26.01
CA ILE A 77 -4.13 12.65 27.16
C ILE A 77 -3.72 13.31 28.48
N LYS A 78 -2.46 13.76 28.58
CA LYS A 78 -1.98 14.49 29.77
C LYS A 78 -2.77 15.77 30.03
N ASP A 79 -3.08 16.53 28.98
CA ASP A 79 -3.84 17.76 29.11
C ASP A 79 -5.28 17.48 29.57
N VAL A 80 -5.91 16.43 29.04
CA VAL A 80 -7.24 15.99 29.48
C VAL A 80 -7.24 15.56 30.95
N GLU A 81 -6.24 14.78 31.38
CA GLU A 81 -6.10 14.38 32.78
C GLU A 81 -5.93 15.59 33.70
N LYS A 82 -5.13 16.58 33.28
CA LYS A 82 -4.93 17.83 34.02
C LYS A 82 -6.23 18.61 34.16
N VAL A 83 -6.96 18.82 33.05
CA VAL A 83 -8.25 19.52 33.07
C VAL A 83 -9.27 18.77 33.93
N SER A 84 -9.32 17.44 33.85
CA SER A 84 -10.20 16.62 34.68
C SER A 84 -9.93 16.82 36.18
N LYS A 85 -8.65 16.96 36.55
CA LYS A 85 -8.25 17.24 37.93
C LYS A 85 -8.67 18.64 38.36
N GLU A 86 -8.36 19.67 37.56
CA GLU A 86 -8.74 21.06 37.86
C GLU A 86 -10.26 21.23 38.02
N VAL A 87 -11.05 20.53 37.20
CA VAL A 87 -12.51 20.51 37.34
C VAL A 87 -12.94 19.84 38.64
N SER A 88 -12.31 18.71 39.01
CA SER A 88 -12.62 18.01 40.26
C SER A 88 -12.32 18.88 41.48
N ASP A 89 -11.13 19.50 41.50
CA ASP A 89 -10.70 20.42 42.57
C ASP A 89 -11.68 21.60 42.68
N SER A 90 -12.10 22.18 41.55
CA SER A 90 -13.08 23.27 41.52
C SER A 90 -14.46 22.86 42.05
N VAL A 91 -14.91 21.64 41.73
CA VAL A 91 -16.19 21.11 42.24
C VAL A 91 -16.14 20.91 43.76
N GLU A 92 -15.02 20.41 44.30
CA GLU A 92 -14.82 20.27 45.74
C GLU A 92 -14.79 21.64 46.44
N GLU A 93 -14.12 22.62 45.86
CA GLU A 93 -14.09 23.99 46.37
C GLU A 93 -15.50 24.60 46.44
N ILE A 94 -16.31 24.45 45.38
CA ILE A 94 -17.70 24.94 45.36
C ILE A 94 -18.56 24.24 46.42
N LYS A 95 -18.43 22.91 46.56
CA LYS A 95 -19.16 22.14 47.58
C LYS A 95 -18.83 22.64 48.99
N SER A 96 -17.55 22.79 49.30
CA SER A 96 -17.11 23.27 50.62
C SER A 96 -17.65 24.68 50.93
N LYS A 97 -17.58 25.62 49.98
CA LYS A 97 -18.14 26.97 50.15
C LYS A 97 -19.66 26.97 50.32
N THR A 98 -20.36 26.07 49.61
CA THR A 98 -21.84 25.96 49.72
C THR A 98 -22.27 25.40 51.08
N GLU A 99 -21.52 24.46 51.66
CA GLU A 99 -21.80 23.94 53.02
C GLU A 99 -21.58 25.01 54.10
N VAL A 100 -20.56 25.85 53.96
CA VAL A 100 -20.33 26.98 54.89
C VAL A 100 -21.51 27.95 54.88
N ILE A 101 -22.07 28.26 53.70
CA ILE A 101 -23.24 29.17 53.58
C ILE A 101 -24.50 28.57 54.22
N LYS A 102 -24.69 27.25 54.18
CA LYS A 102 -25.86 26.59 54.79
C LYS A 102 -25.82 26.54 56.32
N ASN A 103 -24.65 26.73 56.92
CA ASN A 103 -24.44 26.69 58.37
C ASN A 103 -24.41 28.09 59.02
N ILE A 104 -24.72 29.14 58.25
CA ILE A 104 -24.94 30.52 58.71
C ILE A 104 -26.44 30.81 58.65
#